data_AF-A0A4U3AQZ3-F1
#
_entry.id   AF-A0A4U3AQZ3-F1
#
_cell.length_a   1.000
_cell.length_b   1.000
_cell.length_c   1.000
_cell.angle_alpha   90.00
_cell.angle_beta   90.00
_cell.angle_gamma   90.00
#
_symmetry.space_group_name_H-M   'P 1'
#
loop_
_entity.id
_entity.type
_entity.pdbx_description
1 polymer ?
#
loop_
_entity_poly.entity_id
_entity_poly.type
_entity_poly.pdbx_seq_one_letter_code
_entity_poly.pdbx_strand_id
1 'polypeptide(L)'
;SEQRKQEIYDVLSKNPYLLERDWYGKRVMPQGVIYSMFNMEKNIQHVVLGDRYEMFFTADGGQSDATSCSCYIVSRFQNKFRLFRVANYYHSGAETGQVKAMSVYAKEIKVFIEWCVKRFEMRYTEVQVDPACKSLREELHLIGIDTVGADNNAHDVTGTAKGLEVGIERLQNLMTNEQFFLMECEEYDHYHFLKEIGMYVRQ
;
A
#
# COMPACT_ATOMS: atom_id res chain seq x y z
N SER A 1 -10.38 -37.65 -18.93
CA SER A 1 -11.07 -37.49 -20.23
C SER A 1 -11.41 -36.02 -20.42
N GLU A 2 -11.65 -35.57 -21.66
CA GLU A 2 -12.09 -34.18 -21.94
C GLU A 2 -13.41 -33.84 -21.23
N GLN A 3 -14.29 -34.82 -21.03
CA GLN A 3 -15.53 -34.68 -20.26
C GLN A 3 -15.28 -34.22 -18.81
N ARG A 4 -14.24 -34.78 -18.16
CA ARG A 4 -13.87 -34.39 -16.80
C ARG A 4 -13.30 -32.98 -16.72
N LYS A 5 -12.57 -32.54 -17.76
CA LYS A 5 -12.07 -31.17 -17.87
C LYS A 5 -13.22 -30.18 -18.00
N GLN A 6 -14.20 -30.49 -18.84
CA GLN A 6 -15.39 -29.64 -19.02
C GLN A 6 -16.20 -29.52 -17.72
N GLU A 7 -16.42 -30.62 -17.00
CA GLU A 7 -17.09 -30.58 -15.69
C GLU A 7 -16.37 -29.69 -14.68
N ILE A 8 -15.04 -29.77 -14.60
CA ILE A 8 -14.24 -28.93 -13.71
C ILE A 8 -14.36 -27.46 -14.13
N TYR A 9 -14.26 -27.17 -15.43
CA TYR A 9 -14.43 -25.82 -15.95
C TYR A 9 -15.80 -25.23 -15.62
N ASP A 10 -16.88 -26.00 -15.83
CA ASP A 10 -18.25 -25.55 -15.58
C ASP A 10 -18.51 -25.29 -14.08
N VAL A 11 -17.88 -26.06 -13.20
CA VAL A 11 -17.92 -25.83 -11.75
C VAL A 11 -17.16 -24.55 -11.38
N LEU A 12 -15.93 -24.40 -11.87
CA LEU A 12 -15.09 -23.23 -11.56
C LEU A 12 -15.67 -21.95 -12.16
N SER A 13 -16.32 -22.02 -13.33
CA SER A 13 -16.91 -20.86 -14.01
C SER A 13 -18.02 -20.16 -13.21
N LYS A 14 -18.60 -20.85 -12.21
CA LYS A 14 -19.57 -20.26 -11.29
C LYS A 14 -18.94 -19.28 -10.28
N ASN A 15 -17.62 -19.32 -10.12
CA ASN A 15 -16.86 -18.44 -9.25
C ASN A 15 -15.68 -17.82 -10.04
N PRO A 16 -15.77 -16.54 -10.43
CA PRO A 16 -14.71 -15.89 -11.22
C PRO A 16 -13.32 -16.01 -10.59
N TYR A 17 -13.21 -15.97 -9.26
CA TYR A 17 -11.93 -16.14 -8.57
C TYR A 17 -11.37 -17.56 -8.72
N LEU A 18 -12.18 -18.60 -8.49
CA LEU A 18 -11.73 -19.99 -8.61
C LEU A 18 -11.40 -20.34 -10.07
N LEU A 19 -12.15 -19.79 -11.02
CA LEU A 19 -11.84 -19.94 -12.45
C LEU A 19 -10.48 -19.35 -12.80
N GLU A 20 -10.24 -18.09 -12.45
CA GLU A 20 -8.98 -17.40 -12.77
C GLU A 20 -7.77 -18.05 -12.08
N ARG A 21 -7.92 -18.49 -10.82
CA ARG A 21 -6.86 -19.12 -10.04
C ARG A 21 -6.59 -20.56 -10.45
N ASP A 22 -7.60 -21.42 -10.39
CA ASP A 22 -7.42 -22.88 -10.46
C ASP A 22 -7.44 -23.40 -11.91
N TRP A 23 -8.14 -22.71 -12.81
CA TRP A 23 -8.18 -23.10 -14.22
C TRP A 23 -7.13 -22.37 -15.06
N TYR A 24 -7.08 -21.05 -14.97
CA TYR A 24 -6.14 -20.23 -15.75
C TYR A 24 -4.77 -20.06 -15.08
N GLY A 25 -4.60 -20.51 -13.84
CA GLY A 25 -3.32 -20.42 -13.12
C GLY A 25 -2.88 -19.00 -12.80
N LYS A 26 -3.81 -18.03 -12.83
CA LYS A 26 -3.49 -16.62 -12.60
C LYS A 26 -3.44 -16.33 -11.10
N ARG A 27 -2.56 -15.42 -10.73
CA ARG A 27 -2.54 -14.84 -9.39
C ARG A 27 -3.63 -13.77 -9.34
N VAL A 28 -4.73 -14.06 -8.67
CA VAL A 28 -5.88 -13.15 -8.54
C VAL A 28 -6.28 -12.99 -7.08
N MET A 29 -6.93 -11.87 -6.76
CA MET A 29 -7.35 -11.53 -5.40
C MET A 29 -8.46 -12.47 -4.90
N PRO A 30 -8.39 -13.02 -3.67
CA PRO A 30 -9.40 -13.93 -3.15
C PRO A 30 -10.78 -13.29 -2.96
N GLN A 31 -11.85 -14.05 -3.21
CA GLN A 31 -13.20 -13.59 -2.93
C GLN A 31 -13.44 -13.49 -1.41
N GLY A 32 -13.96 -12.35 -0.95
CA GLY A 32 -14.20 -12.09 0.49
C GLY A 32 -13.14 -11.22 1.17
N VAL A 33 -12.04 -10.88 0.48
CA VAL A 33 -11.09 -9.87 0.98
C VAL A 33 -11.67 -8.47 0.81
N ILE A 34 -11.32 -7.60 1.75
CA ILE A 34 -11.79 -6.21 1.82
C ILE A 34 -11.44 -5.46 0.53
N TYR A 35 -10.25 -5.67 -0.02
CA TYR A 35 -9.77 -4.98 -1.21
C TYR A 35 -9.94 -5.79 -2.51
N SER A 36 -11.02 -6.59 -2.62
CA SER A 36 -11.29 -7.44 -3.79
C SER A 36 -11.46 -6.66 -5.11
N MET A 37 -11.67 -5.34 -5.07
CA MET A 37 -11.69 -4.46 -6.26
C MET A 37 -10.31 -4.14 -6.82
N PHE A 38 -9.22 -4.43 -6.09
CA PHE A 38 -7.87 -4.19 -6.59
C PHE A 38 -7.55 -5.14 -7.76
N ASN A 39 -7.19 -4.56 -8.89
CA ASN A 39 -6.86 -5.30 -10.10
C ASN A 39 -5.40 -5.02 -10.48
N MET A 40 -4.55 -6.06 -10.49
CA MET A 40 -3.13 -5.89 -10.78
C MET A 40 -2.84 -5.30 -12.17
N GLU A 41 -3.65 -5.61 -13.18
CA GLU A 41 -3.46 -5.07 -14.53
C GLU A 41 -3.85 -3.59 -14.63
N LYS A 42 -4.85 -3.14 -13.86
CA LYS A 42 -5.35 -1.76 -13.90
C LYS A 42 -4.65 -0.84 -12.91
N ASN A 43 -4.41 -1.34 -11.70
CA ASN A 43 -3.91 -0.57 -10.58
C ASN A 43 -2.38 -0.57 -10.48
N ILE A 44 -1.66 -1.38 -11.25
CA ILE A 44 -0.20 -1.29 -11.36
C ILE A 44 0.15 -0.52 -12.65
N GLN A 45 1.04 0.46 -12.54
CA GLN A 45 1.45 1.35 -13.63
C GLN A 45 2.98 1.45 -13.66
N HIS A 46 3.56 1.66 -14.84
CA HIS A 46 5.02 1.84 -14.98
C HIS A 46 5.44 3.32 -14.87
N VAL A 47 4.50 4.26 -14.95
CA VAL A 47 4.77 5.71 -14.91
C VAL A 47 3.71 6.43 -14.09
N VAL A 48 4.12 7.49 -13.39
CA VAL A 48 3.17 8.46 -12.81
C VAL A 48 2.60 9.32 -13.93
N LEU A 49 1.30 9.19 -14.19
CA LEU A 49 0.61 9.93 -15.24
C LEU A 49 0.15 11.30 -14.76
N GLY A 50 0.27 12.31 -15.63
CA GLY A 50 -0.22 13.66 -15.39
C GLY A 50 0.77 14.55 -14.62
N ASP A 51 0.28 15.74 -14.25
CA ASP A 51 1.09 16.73 -13.55
C ASP A 51 1.27 16.31 -12.10
N ARG A 52 2.50 16.25 -11.61
CA ARG A 52 2.82 15.86 -10.23
C ARG A 52 2.60 17.06 -9.30
N TYR A 53 1.72 16.91 -8.32
CA TYR A 53 1.34 17.99 -7.39
C TYR A 53 2.13 17.93 -6.10
N GLU A 54 2.22 16.73 -5.53
CA GLU A 54 2.73 16.56 -4.17
C GLU A 54 3.40 15.20 -4.05
N MET A 55 4.49 15.16 -3.28
CA MET A 55 5.08 13.93 -2.78
C MET A 55 5.02 13.97 -1.25
N PHE A 56 4.64 12.86 -0.63
CA PHE A 56 4.64 12.72 0.82
C PHE A 56 4.92 11.28 1.22
N PHE A 57 5.25 11.09 2.50
CA PHE A 57 5.57 9.77 3.04
C PHE A 57 4.61 9.41 4.16
N THR A 58 4.28 8.12 4.29
CA THR A 58 3.59 7.58 5.46
C THR A 58 4.40 6.45 6.05
N ALA A 59 4.59 6.42 7.37
CA ALA A 59 5.30 5.36 8.05
C ALA A 59 4.49 4.77 9.20
N ASP A 60 4.70 3.47 9.40
CA ASP A 60 4.19 2.70 10.53
C ASP A 60 5.33 1.79 11.00
N GLY A 61 5.38 1.48 12.29
CA GLY A 61 6.42 0.60 12.80
C GLY A 61 6.35 0.25 14.28
N GLY A 62 6.63 -1.02 14.55
CA GLY A 62 6.87 -1.56 15.89
C GLY A 62 8.24 -2.24 15.98
N GLN A 63 8.74 -2.44 17.21
CA GLN A 63 9.92 -3.29 17.41
C GLN A 63 9.59 -4.77 17.17
N SER A 64 8.36 -5.16 17.51
CA SER A 64 7.84 -6.53 17.35
C SER A 64 7.16 -6.74 15.99
N ASP A 65 6.52 -5.69 15.47
CA ASP A 65 5.80 -5.72 14.20
C ASP A 65 6.67 -5.25 13.04
N ALA A 66 6.17 -5.39 11.81
CA ALA A 66 6.85 -4.86 10.65
C ALA A 66 6.94 -3.32 10.72
N THR A 67 8.05 -2.77 10.25
CA THR A 67 8.22 -1.33 10.04
C THR A 67 8.19 -1.05 8.54
N SER A 68 7.38 -0.08 8.13
CA SER A 68 7.23 0.30 6.73
C SER A 68 7.21 1.82 6.56
N CYS A 69 7.67 2.28 5.40
CA CYS A 69 7.55 3.66 4.98
C CYS A 69 7.22 3.69 3.48
N SER A 70 6.06 4.22 3.14
CA SER A 70 5.55 4.32 1.78
C SER A 70 5.72 5.73 1.24
N CYS A 71 6.20 5.85 0.00
CA CYS A 71 6.24 7.11 -0.74
C CYS A 71 5.00 7.22 -1.62
N TYR A 72 4.30 8.35 -1.53
CA TYR A 72 3.16 8.67 -2.36
C TYR A 72 3.41 9.89 -3.23
N ILE A 73 2.85 9.89 -4.43
CA ILE A 73 2.77 11.04 -5.32
C ILE A 73 1.31 11.28 -5.69
N VAL A 74 0.83 12.48 -5.41
CA VAL A 74 -0.44 12.97 -5.93
C VAL A 74 -0.18 13.60 -7.29
N SER A 75 -0.95 13.18 -8.30
CA SER A 75 -0.90 13.76 -9.64
C SER A 75 -2.31 14.13 -10.11
N ARG A 76 -2.38 15.04 -11.08
CA ARG A 76 -3.64 15.36 -11.78
C ARG A 76 -3.53 14.92 -13.23
N PHE A 77 -4.45 14.07 -13.63
CA PHE A 77 -4.57 13.60 -15.00
C PHE A 77 -6.03 13.70 -15.44
N GLN A 78 -6.29 14.32 -16.59
CA GLN A 78 -7.65 14.49 -17.13
C GLN A 78 -8.64 15.08 -16.10
N ASN A 79 -8.24 16.14 -15.39
CA ASN A 79 -9.03 16.78 -14.33
C ASN A 79 -9.37 15.91 -13.11
N LYS A 80 -8.68 14.78 -12.93
CA LYS A 80 -8.85 13.90 -11.77
C LYS A 80 -7.56 13.81 -10.98
N PHE A 81 -7.65 13.89 -9.66
CA PHE A 81 -6.54 13.58 -8.77
C PHE A 81 -6.37 12.07 -8.67
N ARG A 82 -5.11 11.62 -8.76
CA ARG A 82 -4.68 10.24 -8.64
C ARG A 82 -3.57 10.16 -7.60
N LEU A 83 -3.70 9.19 -6.71
CA LEU A 83 -2.73 8.83 -5.69
C LEU A 83 -1.92 7.64 -6.19
N PHE A 84 -0.63 7.86 -6.38
CA PHE A 84 0.33 6.83 -6.72
C PHE A 84 1.14 6.48 -5.48
N ARG A 85 1.13 5.21 -5.07
CA ARG A 85 2.17 4.68 -4.18
C ARG A 85 3.34 4.29 -5.07
N VAL A 86 4.48 4.96 -4.92
CA VAL A 86 5.57 4.89 -5.91
C VAL A 86 6.78 4.09 -5.46
N ALA A 87 6.93 3.94 -4.15
CA ALA A 87 7.99 3.15 -3.54
C ALA A 87 7.59 2.78 -2.11
N ASN A 88 8.14 1.68 -1.59
CA ASN A 88 7.92 1.29 -0.21
C ASN A 88 9.13 0.62 0.43
N TYR A 89 9.62 1.23 1.50
CA TYR A 89 10.49 0.58 2.46
C TYR A 89 9.67 -0.37 3.34
N TYR A 90 10.15 -1.60 3.53
CA TYR A 90 9.55 -2.56 4.45
C TYR A 90 10.64 -3.42 5.09
N HIS A 91 10.49 -3.66 6.39
CA HIS A 91 11.30 -4.61 7.13
C HIS A 91 10.52 -5.23 8.28
N SER A 92 10.55 -6.55 8.41
CA SER A 92 9.95 -7.27 9.53
C SER A 92 11.02 -8.08 10.27
N GLY A 93 11.22 -7.78 11.56
CA GLY A 93 12.14 -8.54 12.40
C GLY A 93 11.70 -10.00 12.60
N ALA A 94 10.38 -10.26 12.56
CA ALA A 94 9.84 -11.61 12.64
C ALA A 94 10.10 -12.42 11.35
N GLU A 95 10.01 -11.80 10.17
CA GLU A 95 10.27 -12.48 8.90
C GLU A 95 11.78 -12.66 8.63
N THR A 96 12.60 -11.68 9.02
CA THR A 96 14.05 -11.69 8.78
C THR A 96 14.87 -12.34 9.90
N GLY A 97 14.27 -12.52 11.09
CA GLY A 97 14.98 -12.93 12.31
C GLY A 97 15.88 -11.84 12.91
N GLN A 98 15.87 -10.62 12.35
CA GLN A 98 16.72 -9.52 12.79
C GLN A 98 15.89 -8.39 13.39
N VAL A 99 15.86 -8.27 14.72
CA VAL A 99 15.24 -7.11 15.38
C VAL A 99 16.17 -5.91 15.26
N LYS A 100 15.65 -4.79 14.74
CA LYS A 100 16.38 -3.52 14.63
C LYS A 100 15.86 -2.50 15.65
N ALA A 101 16.77 -1.65 16.14
CA ALA A 101 16.40 -0.51 16.95
C ALA A 101 15.71 0.56 16.09
N MET A 102 14.84 1.38 16.71
CA MET A 102 14.14 2.47 16.01
C MET A 102 15.10 3.49 15.39
N SER A 103 16.24 3.73 16.02
CA SER A 103 17.31 4.57 15.47
C SER A 103 17.94 4.03 14.19
N VAL A 104 17.96 2.70 14.01
CA VAL A 104 18.41 2.05 12.77
C VAL A 104 17.33 2.21 11.69
N TYR A 105 16.07 1.96 12.03
CA TYR A 105 14.95 2.19 11.12
C TYR A 105 14.88 3.64 10.63
N ALA A 106 15.03 4.63 11.53
CA ALA A 106 15.05 6.03 11.15
C ALA A 106 16.15 6.35 10.12
N LYS A 107 17.37 5.82 10.30
CA LYS A 107 18.47 5.99 9.33
C LYS A 107 18.16 5.35 7.99
N GLU A 108 17.60 4.15 7.98
CA GLU A 108 17.22 3.45 6.74
C GLU A 108 16.07 4.17 6.02
N ILE A 109 15.08 4.66 6.76
CA ILE A 109 13.97 5.47 6.21
C ILE A 109 14.51 6.79 5.62
N LYS A 110 15.49 7.43 6.25
CA LYS A 110 16.15 8.61 5.68
C LYS A 110 16.79 8.32 4.33
N VAL A 111 17.53 7.23 4.22
CA VAL A 111 18.13 6.80 2.94
C VAL A 111 17.04 6.53 1.90
N PHE A 112 15.94 5.88 2.29
CA PHE A 112 14.78 5.66 1.43
C PHE A 112 14.12 6.96 0.94
N ILE A 113 13.93 7.94 1.82
CA ILE A 113 13.37 9.25 1.47
C ILE A 113 14.30 9.98 0.49
N GLU A 114 15.62 10.01 0.78
CA GLU A 114 16.62 10.63 -0.09
C GLU A 114 16.66 9.97 -1.47
N TRP A 115 16.54 8.64 -1.51
CA TRP A 115 16.41 7.87 -2.75
C TRP A 115 15.15 8.28 -3.53
N CYS A 116 13.98 8.38 -2.88
CA CYS A 116 12.73 8.77 -3.54
C CYS A 116 12.81 10.20 -4.11
N VAL A 117 13.30 11.15 -3.31
CA VAL A 117 13.49 12.56 -3.72
C VAL A 117 14.37 12.63 -4.97
N LYS A 118 15.48 11.89 -4.99
CA LYS A 118 16.39 11.84 -6.15
C LYS A 118 15.77 11.12 -7.35
N ARG A 119 15.10 10.00 -7.13
CA ARG A 119 14.55 9.13 -8.18
C ARG A 119 13.40 9.77 -8.95
N PHE A 120 12.56 10.54 -8.26
CA PHE A 120 11.40 11.21 -8.83
C PHE A 120 11.60 12.70 -9.06
N GLU A 121 12.76 13.23 -8.66
CA GLU A 121 13.16 14.64 -8.81
C GLU A 121 12.12 15.59 -8.18
N MET A 122 11.63 15.24 -7.00
CA MET A 122 10.59 15.97 -6.28
C MET A 122 11.01 16.24 -4.84
N ARG A 123 10.58 17.40 -4.31
CA ARG A 123 10.57 17.63 -2.87
C ARG A 123 9.31 17.02 -2.28
N TYR A 124 9.40 16.55 -1.04
CA TYR A 124 8.23 16.11 -0.29
C TYR A 124 7.70 17.23 0.60
N THR A 125 6.41 17.17 0.90
CA THR A 125 5.72 18.14 1.76
C THR A 125 5.70 17.70 3.21
N GLU A 126 5.52 16.40 3.45
CA GLU A 126 5.37 15.85 4.79
C GLU A 126 5.80 14.39 4.92
N VAL A 127 6.11 14.01 6.17
CA VAL A 127 6.27 12.62 6.61
C VAL A 127 5.23 12.37 7.70
N GLN A 128 4.19 11.62 7.38
CA GLN A 128 3.18 11.20 8.32
C GLN A 128 3.62 9.92 9.00
N VAL A 129 3.49 9.85 10.33
CA VAL A 129 3.81 8.64 11.09
C VAL A 129 2.63 8.30 11.99
N ASP A 130 2.31 7.01 12.13
CA ASP A 130 1.24 6.57 13.02
C ASP A 130 1.41 7.22 14.43
N PRO A 131 0.35 7.84 14.99
CA PRO A 131 0.39 8.43 16.33
C PRO A 131 0.90 7.49 17.44
N ALA A 132 0.72 6.18 17.30
CA ALA A 132 1.21 5.15 18.22
C ALA A 132 2.73 4.94 18.13
N CYS A 133 3.36 5.24 16.99
CA CYS A 133 4.77 5.02 16.72
C CYS A 133 5.67 6.16 17.21
N LYS A 134 5.46 6.61 18.46
CA LYS A 134 6.18 7.75 19.06
C LYS A 134 7.69 7.60 19.01
N SER A 135 8.21 6.41 19.33
CA SER A 135 9.65 6.16 19.33
C SER A 135 10.29 6.36 17.96
N LEU A 136 9.63 5.92 16.87
CA LEU A 136 10.14 6.15 15.53
C LEU A 136 10.15 7.63 15.15
N ARG A 137 9.11 8.36 15.55
CA ARG A 137 8.99 9.81 15.30
C ARG A 137 10.13 10.59 15.95
N GLU A 138 10.41 10.34 17.23
CA GLU A 138 11.51 11.02 17.93
C GLU A 138 12.87 10.71 17.28
N GLU A 139 13.10 9.46 16.85
CA GLU A 139 14.33 9.08 16.15
C GLU A 139 14.47 9.75 14.77
N LEU A 140 13.36 9.95 14.05
CA LEU A 140 13.33 10.72 12.80
C LEU A 140 13.64 12.21 13.03
N HIS A 141 13.08 12.80 14.10
CA HIS A 141 13.38 14.20 14.47
C HIS A 141 14.86 14.39 14.80
N LEU A 142 15.48 13.45 15.52
CA LEU A 142 16.91 13.50 15.86
C LEU A 142 17.83 13.52 14.63
N ILE A 143 17.39 13.00 13.49
CA ILE A 143 18.16 12.99 12.23
C ILE A 143 17.70 14.04 11.21
N GLY A 144 16.84 14.97 11.64
CA GLY A 144 16.39 16.13 10.88
C GLY A 144 15.21 15.89 9.95
N ILE A 145 14.37 14.88 10.22
CA ILE A 145 13.13 14.63 9.48
C ILE A 145 11.96 15.01 10.38
N ASP A 146 11.33 16.14 10.08
CA ASP A 146 10.10 16.56 10.76
C ASP A 146 8.95 15.63 10.38
N THR A 147 8.12 15.28 11.36
CA THR A 147 7.00 14.35 11.19
C THR A 147 5.70 14.92 11.75
N VAL A 148 4.59 14.54 11.12
CA VAL A 148 3.22 14.80 11.60
C VAL A 148 2.55 13.48 11.99
N GLY A 149 1.57 13.55 12.89
CA GLY A 149 0.76 12.37 13.21
C GLY A 149 -0.18 12.05 12.05
N ALA A 150 -0.21 10.80 11.59
CA ALA A 150 -1.15 10.35 10.57
C ALA A 150 -2.60 10.45 11.07
N ASP A 151 -3.52 10.83 10.19
CA ASP A 151 -4.95 10.76 10.47
C ASP A 151 -5.42 9.30 10.33
N ASN A 152 -5.61 8.64 11.46
CA ASN A 152 -6.08 7.26 11.53
C ASN A 152 -7.62 7.16 11.44
N ASN A 153 -8.31 8.24 11.06
CA ASN A 153 -9.76 8.35 10.95
C ASN A 153 -10.49 8.07 12.27
N ALA A 154 -9.82 8.11 13.44
CA ALA A 154 -10.41 7.69 14.73
C ALA A 154 -11.68 8.46 15.12
N HIS A 155 -11.85 9.68 14.60
CA HIS A 155 -13.01 10.53 14.85
C HIS A 155 -14.01 10.58 13.68
N ASP A 156 -13.71 9.90 12.58
CA ASP A 156 -14.52 9.98 11.37
C ASP A 156 -15.74 9.05 11.44
N VAL A 157 -16.86 9.57 10.92
CA VAL A 157 -18.11 8.83 10.72
C VAL A 157 -18.62 9.14 9.32
N THR A 158 -18.81 8.11 8.50
CA THR A 158 -19.37 8.24 7.14
C THR A 158 -20.45 7.17 6.94
N GLY A 159 -21.71 7.58 6.81
CA GLY A 159 -22.84 6.65 6.73
C GLY A 159 -22.89 5.73 7.95
N THR A 160 -22.67 4.42 7.74
CA THR A 160 -22.60 3.41 8.80
C THR A 160 -21.16 3.08 9.23
N ALA A 161 -20.15 3.53 8.48
CA ALA A 161 -18.74 3.30 8.80
C ALA A 161 -18.23 4.31 9.85
N LYS A 162 -17.35 3.83 10.74
CA LYS A 162 -16.73 4.64 11.79
C LYS A 162 -15.25 4.27 11.95
N GLY A 163 -14.41 5.23 12.28
CA GLY A 163 -13.01 4.94 12.57
C GLY A 163 -12.26 4.41 11.34
N LEU A 164 -11.52 3.32 11.56
CA LEU A 164 -10.74 2.62 10.53
C LEU A 164 -11.58 2.17 9.33
N GLU A 165 -12.86 1.80 9.52
CA GLU A 165 -13.74 1.40 8.43
C GLU A 165 -13.97 2.54 7.41
N VAL A 166 -13.94 3.80 7.86
CA VAL A 166 -14.03 4.96 6.96
C VAL A 166 -12.78 5.02 6.07
N GLY A 167 -11.60 4.76 6.63
CA GLY A 167 -10.34 4.71 5.88
C GLY A 167 -10.34 3.59 4.84
N ILE A 168 -10.82 2.41 5.23
CA ILE A 168 -11.01 1.26 4.33
C ILE A 168 -11.93 1.64 3.18
N GLU A 169 -13.10 2.21 3.46
CA GLU A 169 -14.07 2.62 2.44
C GLU A 169 -13.49 3.68 1.49
N ARG A 170 -12.75 4.67 2.02
CA ARG A 170 -12.06 5.68 1.20
C ARG A 170 -11.06 5.04 0.24
N LEU A 171 -10.24 4.10 0.69
CA LEU A 171 -9.28 3.42 -0.17
C LEU A 171 -9.97 2.53 -1.21
N GLN A 172 -11.03 1.81 -0.83
CA GLN A 172 -11.86 1.03 -1.76
C GLN A 172 -12.46 1.92 -2.86
N ASN A 173 -12.93 3.12 -2.49
CA ASN A 173 -13.44 4.10 -3.44
C ASN A 173 -12.34 4.61 -4.38
N LEU A 174 -11.14 4.90 -3.87
CA LEU A 174 -10.01 5.31 -4.71
C LEU A 174 -9.59 4.22 -5.70
N MET A 175 -9.59 2.95 -5.29
CA MET A 175 -9.29 1.82 -6.18
C MET A 175 -10.38 1.66 -7.27
N THR A 176 -11.65 1.66 -6.87
CA THR A 176 -12.81 1.51 -7.77
C THR A 176 -12.90 2.64 -8.78
N ASN A 177 -12.56 3.86 -8.35
CA ASN A 177 -12.59 5.04 -9.19
C ASN A 177 -11.33 5.21 -10.04
N GLU A 178 -10.40 4.25 -10.10
CA GLU A 178 -9.14 4.39 -10.85
C GLU A 178 -8.36 5.65 -10.43
N GLN A 179 -8.29 5.87 -9.12
CA GLN A 179 -7.54 6.96 -8.49
C GLN A 179 -6.37 6.45 -7.67
N PHE A 180 -6.36 5.19 -7.24
CA PHE A 180 -5.24 4.58 -6.55
C PHE A 180 -4.45 3.67 -7.49
N PHE A 181 -3.14 3.92 -7.56
CA PHE A 181 -2.20 3.14 -8.36
C PHE A 181 -0.93 2.81 -7.60
N LEU A 182 -0.33 1.69 -7.93
CA LEU A 182 1.02 1.30 -7.58
C LEU A 182 1.94 1.60 -8.76
N MET A 183 3.10 2.22 -8.52
CA MET A 183 4.13 2.32 -9.54
C MET A 183 5.08 1.15 -9.42
N GLU A 184 5.37 0.46 -10.52
CA GLU A 184 6.36 -0.61 -10.50
C GLU A 184 7.75 -0.05 -10.13
N CYS A 185 8.40 -0.68 -9.16
CA CYS A 185 9.70 -0.29 -8.63
C CYS A 185 10.44 -1.55 -8.18
N GLU A 186 11.67 -1.77 -8.67
CA GLU A 186 12.45 -2.97 -8.34
C GLU A 186 13.10 -2.90 -6.95
N GLU A 187 13.63 -1.74 -6.55
CA GLU A 187 14.41 -1.61 -5.31
C GLU A 187 13.52 -1.52 -4.06
N TYR A 188 12.45 -0.73 -4.15
CA TYR A 188 11.47 -0.51 -3.08
C TYR A 188 10.06 -0.90 -3.55
N ASP A 189 9.90 -2.20 -3.81
CA ASP A 189 8.71 -2.76 -4.44
C ASP A 189 7.44 -2.70 -3.58
N HIS A 190 6.36 -3.29 -4.08
CA HIS A 190 5.07 -3.31 -3.41
C HIS A 190 4.63 -4.72 -3.00
N TYR A 191 5.55 -5.68 -2.94
CA TYR A 191 5.24 -7.08 -2.66
C TYR A 191 4.48 -7.24 -1.35
N HIS A 192 4.96 -6.63 -0.27
CA HIS A 192 4.33 -6.74 1.06
C HIS A 192 2.93 -6.11 1.09
N PHE A 193 2.72 -4.98 0.41
CA PHE A 193 1.40 -4.38 0.28
C PHE A 193 0.46 -5.29 -0.51
N LEU A 194 0.89 -5.83 -1.66
CA LEU A 194 0.10 -6.76 -2.47
C LEU A 194 -0.28 -8.02 -1.69
N LYS A 195 0.64 -8.57 -0.89
CA LYS A 195 0.41 -9.69 0.02
C LYS A 195 -0.66 -9.34 1.06
N GLU A 196 -0.55 -8.16 1.69
CA GLU A 196 -1.48 -7.70 2.72
C GLU A 196 -2.89 -7.51 2.16
N ILE A 197 -3.07 -6.73 1.10
CA ILE A 197 -4.39 -6.51 0.50
C ILE A 197 -5.02 -7.81 0.00
N GLY A 198 -4.19 -8.77 -0.42
CA GLY A 198 -4.60 -10.09 -0.89
C GLY A 198 -5.08 -11.03 0.23
N MET A 199 -4.85 -10.70 1.49
CA MET A 199 -5.24 -11.51 2.66
C MET A 199 -6.13 -10.76 3.65
N TYR A 200 -6.34 -9.45 3.46
CA TYR A 200 -7.06 -8.61 4.41
C TYR A 200 -8.56 -8.92 4.39
N VAL A 201 -9.06 -9.50 5.48
CA VAL A 201 -10.48 -9.89 5.65
C VAL A 201 -11.07 -9.23 6.89
N ARG A 202 -12.39 -8.98 6.88
CA ARG A 202 -13.10 -8.57 8.10
C ARG A 202 -13.14 -9.77 9.05
N GLN A 203 -12.73 -9.56 10.30
CA GLN A 203 -12.89 -10.54 11.38
C GLN A 203 -14.32 -10.52 11.93
#